data_AF-A0A1Z5LES6-F1
#
_entry.id   AF-A0A1Z5LES6-F1
#
_cell.length_a   1.000
_cell.length_b   1.000
_cell.length_c   1.000
_cell.angle_alpha   90.00
_cell.angle_beta   90.00
_cell.angle_gamma   90.00
#
_symmetry.space_group_name_H-M   'P 1'
#
loop_
_entity.id
_entity.type
_entity.pdbx_description
1 polymer ?
#
loop_
_entity_poly.entity_id
_entity_poly.type
_entity_poly.pdbx_seq_one_letter_code
_entity_poly.pdbx_strand_id
1 'polypeptide(L)'
;MTHVLVKWIEDNQWDVYPIRAVADTKIGFSLLTEPGAIEKLRGSVIDVFWKEGEESAPAELLGFGKQVQLEKKRTQLAECAREVDAPDQACKTSRDIICAECTKKQNKIDGLETENADLKRRLEEAGSNKSAAIIVKKLRKTLQELKSTGAENMVPCSKIDIGGGVLVEQSTLDRLGKACNGSATKYARALLRLVFSPEELKGKSLYGQASNAHKTVPAKEGLDPIRLGAVLGHTHGKFPAVSD
;
A
#
# COMPACT_ATOMS: atom_id res chain seq x y z
N MET A 1 -38.53 25.88 20.13
CA MET A 1 -37.84 27.19 20.05
C MET A 1 -36.42 27.04 20.57
N THR A 2 -35.46 27.69 19.93
CA THR A 2 -34.04 27.68 20.33
C THR A 2 -33.77 28.72 21.41
N HIS A 3 -32.91 28.37 22.36
CA HIS A 3 -32.56 29.17 23.53
C HIS A 3 -31.05 29.33 23.63
N VAL A 4 -30.62 30.35 24.36
CA VAL A 4 -29.24 30.61 24.75
C VAL A 4 -29.09 30.44 26.26
N LEU A 5 -27.96 29.87 26.67
CA LEU A 5 -27.54 29.82 28.07
C LEU A 5 -26.52 30.92 28.27
N VAL A 6 -26.80 31.82 29.20
CA VAL A 6 -25.97 32.98 29.48
C VAL A 6 -25.59 33.03 30.95
N LYS A 7 -24.51 33.74 31.24
CA LYS A 7 -24.08 34.07 32.60
C LYS A 7 -24.03 35.58 32.73
N TRP A 8 -24.86 36.14 33.60
CA TRP A 8 -24.86 37.57 33.87
C TRP A 8 -23.55 37.99 34.54
N ILE A 9 -22.95 39.08 34.06
CA ILE A 9 -21.68 39.56 34.57
C ILE A 9 -21.85 40.19 35.96
N GLU A 10 -22.94 40.93 36.16
CA GLU A 10 -23.22 41.65 37.41
C GLU A 10 -23.65 40.71 38.54
N ASP A 11 -24.59 39.81 38.27
CA ASP A 11 -25.19 38.94 39.29
C ASP A 11 -24.50 37.56 39.39
N ASN A 12 -23.53 37.28 38.53
CA ASN A 12 -22.85 35.98 38.42
C ASN A 12 -23.84 34.79 38.30
N GLN A 13 -25.06 35.06 37.82
CA GLN A 13 -26.15 34.11 37.74
C GLN A 13 -26.26 33.52 36.33
N TRP A 14 -26.56 32.22 36.25
CA TRP A 14 -26.81 31.53 34.99
C TRP A 14 -28.29 31.51 34.67
N ASP A 15 -28.67 31.92 33.47
CA ASP A 15 -30.06 31.89 33.01
C ASP A 15 -30.18 31.45 31.55
N VAL A 16 -31.40 31.01 31.20
CA VAL A 16 -31.74 30.50 29.87
C VAL A 16 -32.77 31.40 29.25
N TYR A 17 -32.42 32.02 28.12
CA TYR A 17 -33.27 32.97 27.42
C TYR A 17 -33.59 32.52 26.00
N PRO A 18 -34.75 32.89 25.44
CA PRO A 18 -35.03 32.67 24.03
C PRO A 18 -34.04 33.48 23.19
N ILE A 19 -33.65 32.95 22.02
CA ILE A 19 -32.69 33.65 21.14
C ILE A 19 -33.15 35.07 20.71
N ARG A 20 -34.47 35.32 20.75
CA ARG A 20 -35.05 36.64 20.45
C ARG A 20 -34.70 37.70 21.50
N ALA A 21 -34.28 37.30 22.69
CA ALA A 21 -33.85 38.22 23.74
C ALA A 21 -32.40 38.72 23.54
N VAL A 22 -31.68 38.22 22.55
CA VAL A 22 -30.34 38.73 22.20
C VAL A 22 -30.50 40.05 21.45
N ALA A 23 -29.89 41.13 21.96
CA ALA A 23 -30.02 42.47 21.38
C ALA A 23 -29.33 42.59 20.02
N ASP A 24 -28.18 41.92 19.85
CA ASP A 24 -27.52 41.86 18.55
C ASP A 24 -28.16 40.82 17.62
N THR A 25 -28.93 41.34 16.68
CA THR A 25 -29.60 40.54 15.64
C THR A 25 -28.62 39.75 14.75
N LYS A 26 -27.37 40.20 14.59
CA LYS A 26 -26.35 39.48 13.80
C LYS A 26 -25.87 38.23 14.53
N ILE A 27 -25.67 38.33 15.84
CA ILE A 27 -25.29 37.19 16.69
C ILE A 27 -26.43 36.17 16.73
N GLY A 28 -27.67 36.64 16.93
CA GLY A 28 -28.85 35.79 16.89
C GLY A 28 -29.03 35.08 15.54
N PHE A 29 -28.82 35.78 14.43
CA PHE A 29 -28.90 35.17 13.09
C PHE A 29 -27.79 34.14 12.86
N SER A 30 -26.55 34.45 13.24
CA SER A 30 -25.40 33.55 13.09
C SER A 30 -25.62 32.23 13.84
N LEU A 31 -26.14 32.29 15.07
CA LEU A 31 -26.47 31.11 15.87
C LEU A 31 -27.58 30.24 15.26
N LEU A 32 -28.51 30.83 14.50
CA LEU A 32 -29.60 30.11 13.84
C LEU A 32 -29.20 29.49 12.50
N THR A 33 -28.33 30.16 11.74
CA THR A 33 -28.02 29.79 10.35
C THR A 33 -26.74 28.96 10.23
N GLU A 34 -25.72 29.21 11.05
CA GLU A 34 -24.44 28.52 10.96
C GLU A 34 -24.34 27.36 11.96
N PRO A 35 -24.23 26.10 11.49
CA PRO A 35 -23.96 24.98 12.37
C PRO A 35 -22.56 25.12 12.97
N GLY A 36 -22.49 25.29 14.30
CA GLY A 36 -21.22 25.43 15.03
C GLY A 36 -20.82 26.87 15.38
N ALA A 37 -21.63 27.88 15.05
CA ALA A 37 -21.35 29.28 15.43
C ALA A 37 -21.13 29.46 16.94
N ILE A 38 -21.78 28.65 17.76
CA ILE A 38 -21.61 28.65 19.21
C ILE A 38 -20.17 28.35 19.63
N GLU A 39 -19.39 27.57 18.89
CA GLU A 39 -18.01 27.25 19.27
C GLU A 39 -17.09 28.48 19.18
N LYS A 40 -17.38 29.40 18.26
CA LYS A 40 -16.64 30.66 18.09
C LYS A 40 -17.11 31.75 19.05
N LEU A 41 -18.40 31.76 19.37
CA LEU A 41 -19.03 32.80 20.18
C LEU A 41 -19.10 32.44 21.67
N ARG A 42 -18.75 31.21 22.06
CA ARG A 42 -18.75 30.80 23.45
C ARG A 42 -17.68 31.56 24.24
N GLY A 43 -18.09 32.12 25.38
CA GLY A 43 -17.25 32.97 26.22
C GLY A 43 -17.21 34.44 25.77
N SER A 44 -17.90 34.80 24.68
CA SER A 44 -18.06 36.20 24.30
C SER A 44 -19.15 36.88 25.15
N VAL A 45 -18.94 38.17 25.42
CA VAL A 45 -19.93 39.01 26.09
C VAL A 45 -20.93 39.51 25.04
N ILE A 46 -22.20 39.25 25.27
CA ILE A 46 -23.31 39.64 24.42
C ILE A 46 -24.35 40.41 25.24
N ASP A 47 -25.05 41.34 24.60
CA ASP A 47 -26.13 42.08 25.24
C ASP A 47 -27.45 41.31 25.13
N VAL A 48 -28.09 41.06 26.28
CA VAL A 48 -29.32 40.28 26.40
C VAL A 48 -30.36 41.08 27.17
N PHE A 49 -31.59 41.12 26.66
CA PHE A 49 -32.72 41.75 27.31
C PHE A 49 -33.23 40.90 28.47
N TRP A 50 -33.33 41.49 29.66
CA TRP A 50 -33.95 40.84 30.83
C TRP A 50 -35.40 40.46 30.58
N LYS A 51 -36.14 41.37 29.93
CA LYS A 51 -37.51 41.17 29.41
C LYS A 51 -37.69 41.94 28.11
N GLU A 52 -38.67 41.53 27.32
CA GLU A 52 -39.02 42.16 26.04
C GLU A 52 -39.39 43.65 26.27
N GLY A 53 -38.54 44.57 25.84
CA GLY A 53 -38.74 46.02 25.95
C GLY A 53 -37.97 46.74 27.08
N GLU A 54 -37.16 46.03 27.88
CA GLU A 54 -36.28 46.63 28.90
C GLU A 54 -34.87 46.92 28.35
N GLU A 55 -34.01 47.56 29.15
CA GLU A 55 -32.60 47.78 28.79
C GLU A 55 -31.85 46.45 28.72
N SER A 56 -31.01 46.28 27.70
CA SER A 56 -30.15 45.11 27.54
C SER A 56 -28.98 45.17 28.51
N ALA A 57 -28.64 44.05 29.13
CA ALA A 57 -27.48 43.93 30.01
C ALA A 57 -26.43 42.96 29.43
N PRO A 58 -25.15 43.15 29.77
CA PRO A 58 -24.08 42.33 29.24
C PRO A 58 -24.03 40.96 29.94
N ALA A 59 -23.99 39.89 29.15
CA ALA A 59 -23.94 38.52 29.63
C ALA A 59 -22.97 37.68 28.80
N GLU A 60 -22.30 36.72 29.43
CA GLU A 60 -21.40 35.80 28.74
C GLU A 60 -22.19 34.65 28.10
N LEU A 61 -21.99 34.41 26.80
CA LEU A 61 -22.66 33.33 26.08
C LEU A 61 -21.98 31.98 26.34
N LEU A 62 -22.70 31.02 26.91
CA LEU A 62 -22.15 29.71 27.28
C LEU A 62 -22.66 28.55 26.43
N GLY A 63 -23.85 28.68 25.83
CA GLY A 63 -24.43 27.62 25.03
C GLY A 63 -25.65 28.04 24.20
N PHE A 64 -25.95 27.24 23.19
CA PHE A 64 -27.08 27.42 22.29
C PHE A 64 -27.73 26.07 21.99
N GLY A 65 -29.06 25.99 21.99
CA GLY A 65 -29.76 24.74 21.69
C GLY A 65 -31.18 24.66 22.21
N LYS A 66 -31.62 23.44 22.57
CA LYS A 66 -32.96 23.19 23.11
C LYS A 66 -33.03 23.61 24.58
N GLN A 67 -34.13 24.27 24.96
CA GLN A 67 -34.37 24.76 26.33
C GLN A 67 -34.06 23.73 27.41
N VAL A 68 -34.65 22.53 27.32
CA VAL A 68 -34.50 21.45 28.30
C VAL A 68 -33.04 21.04 28.51
N GLN A 69 -32.22 21.04 27.45
CA GLN A 69 -30.80 20.69 27.55
C GLN A 69 -30.00 21.80 28.23
N LEU A 70 -30.36 23.06 27.98
CA LEU A 70 -29.69 24.22 28.56
C LEU A 70 -30.10 24.44 30.02
N GLU A 71 -31.36 24.19 30.38
CA GLU A 71 -31.82 24.21 31.78
C GLU A 71 -31.12 23.13 32.60
N LYS A 72 -30.97 21.91 32.05
CA LYS A 72 -30.19 20.85 32.69
C LYS A 72 -28.73 21.27 32.91
N LYS A 73 -28.11 21.91 31.90
CA LYS A 73 -26.75 22.46 32.03
C LYS A 73 -26.67 23.60 33.04
N ARG A 74 -27.67 24.49 33.10
CA ARG A 74 -27.77 25.57 34.09
C ARG A 74 -27.76 25.00 35.51
N THR A 75 -28.60 23.99 35.78
CA THR A 75 -28.67 23.35 37.10
C THR A 75 -27.34 22.72 37.48
N GLN A 76 -26.69 22.01 36.56
CA GLN A 76 -25.36 21.42 36.79
C GLN A 76 -24.29 22.48 37.09
N LEU A 77 -24.28 23.59 36.36
CA LEU A 77 -23.32 24.67 36.57
C LEU A 77 -23.58 25.41 37.89
N ALA A 78 -24.84 25.63 38.24
CA ALA A 78 -25.23 26.25 39.51
C ALA A 78 -24.93 25.33 40.73
N GLU A 79 -25.11 24.02 40.59
CA GLU A 79 -24.72 23.03 41.60
C GLU A 79 -23.21 23.02 41.81
N CYS A 80 -22.42 22.95 40.72
CA CYS A 80 -20.96 23.03 40.81
C CYS A 80 -20.46 24.36 41.41
N ALA A 81 -21.16 25.48 41.16
CA ALA A 81 -20.79 26.77 41.75
C ALA A 81 -21.10 26.84 43.26
N ARG A 82 -22.23 26.29 43.71
CA ARG A 82 -22.60 26.23 45.13
C ARG A 82 -21.65 25.38 45.97
N GLU A 83 -21.00 24.39 45.37
CA GLU A 83 -19.97 23.56 46.03
C GLU A 83 -18.66 24.33 46.29
N VAL A 84 -18.44 25.48 45.63
CA VAL A 84 -17.23 26.30 45.77
C VAL A 84 -17.35 27.34 46.90
N ASP A 85 -18.57 27.77 47.26
CA ASP A 85 -18.81 28.87 48.21
C ASP A 85 -19.14 28.42 49.65
N ALA A 86 -19.10 27.12 49.97
CA ALA A 86 -19.31 26.63 51.34
C ALA A 86 -18.01 26.62 52.17
N PRO A 87 -17.99 27.18 53.41
CA PRO A 87 -16.76 27.30 54.18
C PRO A 87 -16.27 25.93 54.74
N ASP A 88 -15.08 25.54 54.27
CA ASP A 88 -13.94 24.94 54.97
C ASP A 88 -13.97 23.60 55.72
N GLN A 89 -15.08 22.84 55.82
CA GLN A 89 -15.02 21.51 56.47
C GLN A 89 -15.36 20.29 55.59
N ALA A 90 -15.94 20.49 54.39
CA ALA A 90 -16.25 19.40 53.43
C ALA A 90 -15.27 19.34 52.23
N CYS A 91 -14.42 20.35 52.07
CA CYS A 91 -13.57 20.52 50.88
C CYS A 91 -12.41 19.51 50.79
N LYS A 92 -12.02 18.84 51.88
CA LYS A 92 -11.00 17.78 51.82
C LYS A 92 -11.59 16.50 51.21
N THR A 93 -12.75 16.06 51.68
CA THR A 93 -13.36 14.79 51.25
C THR A 93 -13.84 14.82 49.80
N SER A 94 -14.48 15.90 49.34
CA SER A 94 -14.96 15.99 47.94
C SER A 94 -13.82 16.19 46.94
N ARG A 95 -12.78 16.95 47.30
CA ARG A 95 -11.59 17.15 46.45
C ARG A 95 -10.77 15.87 46.35
N ASP A 96 -10.67 15.10 47.44
CA ASP A 96 -10.02 13.79 47.44
C ASP A 96 -10.83 12.73 46.66
N ILE A 97 -12.17 12.74 46.72
CA ILE A 97 -13.03 11.84 45.94
C ILE A 97 -12.97 12.18 44.44
N ILE A 98 -13.05 13.46 44.07
CA ILE A 98 -12.93 13.89 42.67
C ILE A 98 -11.52 13.60 42.15
N CYS A 99 -10.48 13.78 42.96
CA CYS A 99 -9.11 13.41 42.59
C CYS A 99 -8.94 11.89 42.44
N ALA A 100 -9.58 11.08 43.29
CA ALA A 100 -9.58 9.62 43.20
C ALA A 100 -10.36 9.09 42.00
N GLU A 101 -11.48 9.71 41.63
CA GLU A 101 -12.20 9.36 40.40
C GLU A 101 -11.49 9.83 39.13
N CYS A 102 -10.89 11.02 39.15
CA CYS A 102 -10.06 11.50 38.05
C CYS A 102 -8.84 10.62 37.83
N THR A 103 -8.15 10.19 38.89
CA THR A 103 -7.02 9.24 38.77
C THR A 103 -7.47 7.87 38.28
N LYS A 104 -8.61 7.34 38.73
CA LYS A 104 -9.17 6.09 38.18
C LYS A 104 -9.52 6.20 36.69
N LYS A 105 -10.13 7.32 36.29
CA LYS A 105 -10.47 7.57 34.88
C LYS A 105 -9.21 7.79 34.05
N GLN A 106 -8.22 8.50 34.57
CA GLN A 106 -6.93 8.71 33.92
C GLN A 106 -6.19 7.39 33.72
N ASN A 107 -6.04 6.57 34.76
CA ASN A 107 -5.42 5.24 34.63
C ASN A 107 -6.14 4.35 33.63
N LYS A 108 -7.47 4.50 33.51
CA LYS A 108 -8.26 3.75 32.52
C LYS A 108 -8.07 4.29 31.11
N ILE A 109 -7.94 5.60 30.93
CA ILE A 109 -7.59 6.23 29.65
C ILE A 109 -6.19 5.77 29.25
N ASP A 110 -5.21 5.89 30.13
CA ASP A 110 -3.83 5.45 29.88
C ASP A 110 -3.79 3.95 29.55
N GLY A 111 -4.54 3.12 30.27
CA GLY A 111 -4.70 1.70 29.97
C GLY A 111 -5.30 1.45 28.58
N LEU A 112 -6.40 2.12 28.25
CA LEU A 112 -7.04 2.00 26.92
C LEU A 112 -6.17 2.56 25.79
N GLU A 113 -5.33 3.56 26.05
CA GLU A 113 -4.36 4.10 25.11
C GLU A 113 -3.22 3.10 24.85
N THR A 114 -2.71 2.45 25.90
CA THR A 114 -1.71 1.38 25.75
C THR A 114 -2.26 0.17 24.99
N GLU A 115 -3.49 -0.25 25.28
CA GLU A 115 -4.16 -1.32 24.52
C GLU A 115 -4.39 -0.92 23.06
N ASN A 116 -4.81 0.31 22.79
CA ASN A 116 -4.94 0.80 21.42
C ASN A 116 -3.60 0.82 20.68
N ALA A 117 -2.52 1.22 21.35
CA ALA A 117 -1.18 1.21 20.77
C ALA A 117 -0.74 -0.23 20.43
N ASP A 118 -0.97 -1.19 21.33
CA ASP A 118 -0.66 -2.60 21.08
C ASP A 118 -1.50 -3.19 19.94
N LEU A 119 -2.81 -2.93 19.91
CA LEU A 119 -3.71 -3.39 18.85
C LEU A 119 -3.33 -2.81 17.49
N LYS A 120 -2.95 -1.53 17.42
CA LYS A 120 -2.44 -0.91 16.19
C LYS A 120 -1.16 -1.58 15.71
N ARG A 121 -0.20 -1.84 16.61
CA ARG A 121 1.03 -2.57 16.30
C ARG A 121 0.74 -3.97 15.74
N ARG A 122 -0.17 -4.73 16.38
CA ARG A 122 -0.54 -6.08 15.92
C ARG A 122 -1.24 -6.06 14.56
N LEU A 123 -2.04 -5.02 14.28
CA LEU A 123 -2.66 -4.82 12.97
C LEU A 123 -1.62 -4.51 11.88
N GLU A 124 -0.62 -3.68 12.18
CA GLU A 124 0.49 -3.40 11.26
C GLU A 124 1.31 -4.66 10.97
N GLU A 125 1.67 -5.43 12.01
CA GLU A 125 2.37 -6.71 11.85
C GLU A 125 1.54 -7.70 11.02
N ALA A 126 0.23 -7.81 11.27
CA ALA A 126 -0.66 -8.65 10.49
C ALA A 126 -0.78 -8.17 9.03
N GLY A 127 -0.79 -6.86 8.79
CA GLY A 127 -0.77 -6.24 7.46
C GLY A 127 0.52 -6.55 6.69
N SER A 128 1.66 -6.47 7.37
CA SER A 128 2.98 -6.84 6.82
C SER A 128 3.04 -8.33 6.48
N ASN A 129 2.60 -9.19 7.40
CA ASN A 129 2.54 -10.64 7.19
C ASN A 129 1.62 -11.04 6.05
N LYS A 130 0.46 -10.37 5.89
CA LYS A 130 -0.43 -10.58 4.75
C LYS A 130 0.23 -10.19 3.43
N SER A 131 0.93 -9.07 3.41
CA SER A 131 1.69 -8.62 2.24
C SER A 131 2.80 -9.61 1.87
N ALA A 132 3.56 -10.08 2.86
CA ALA A 132 4.56 -11.13 2.69
C ALA A 132 3.94 -12.43 2.15
N ALA A 133 2.79 -12.85 2.68
CA ALA A 133 2.09 -14.06 2.21
C ALA A 133 1.62 -13.92 0.75
N ILE A 134 1.16 -12.73 0.33
CA ILE A 134 0.81 -12.45 -1.07
C ILE A 134 2.04 -12.57 -1.96
N ILE A 135 3.17 -11.99 -1.54
CA ILE A 135 4.45 -12.06 -2.28
C ILE A 135 4.91 -13.51 -2.40
N VAL A 136 4.89 -14.29 -1.31
CA VAL A 136 5.23 -15.72 -1.32
C VAL A 136 4.32 -16.51 -2.25
N LYS A 137 3.00 -16.21 -2.26
CA LYS A 137 2.06 -16.88 -3.16
C LYS A 137 2.36 -16.56 -4.63
N LYS A 138 2.68 -15.29 -4.94
CA LYS A 138 3.12 -14.89 -6.29
C LYS A 138 4.42 -15.58 -6.69
N LEU A 139 5.42 -15.60 -5.80
CA LEU A 139 6.70 -16.28 -6.01
C LEU A 139 6.53 -17.78 -6.26
N ARG A 140 5.67 -18.45 -5.49
CA ARG A 140 5.35 -19.87 -5.72
C ARG A 140 4.72 -20.09 -7.09
N LYS A 141 3.80 -19.20 -7.51
CA LYS A 141 3.17 -19.28 -8.82
C LYS A 141 4.19 -19.06 -9.95
N THR A 142 5.05 -18.05 -9.84
CA THR A 142 6.10 -17.80 -10.84
C THR A 142 7.12 -18.93 -10.88
N LEU A 143 7.50 -19.49 -9.73
CA LEU A 143 8.36 -20.67 -9.68
C LEU A 143 7.68 -21.85 -10.38
N GLN A 144 6.41 -22.14 -10.09
CA GLN A 144 5.67 -23.21 -10.74
C GLN A 144 5.58 -23.01 -12.27
N GLU A 145 5.36 -21.78 -12.73
CA GLU A 145 5.37 -21.42 -14.15
C GLU A 145 6.78 -21.65 -14.75
N LEU A 146 7.85 -21.24 -14.06
CA LEU A 146 9.23 -21.46 -14.50
C LEU A 146 9.60 -22.95 -14.58
N LYS A 147 9.17 -23.76 -13.59
CA LYS A 147 9.29 -25.22 -13.63
C LYS A 147 8.56 -25.81 -14.83
N SER A 148 7.34 -25.33 -15.10
CA SER A 148 6.52 -25.76 -16.24
C SER A 148 7.14 -25.38 -17.58
N THR A 149 7.86 -24.25 -17.65
CA THR A 149 8.61 -23.83 -18.85
C THR A 149 9.95 -24.54 -19.03
N GLY A 150 10.31 -25.47 -18.14
CA GLY A 150 11.51 -26.31 -18.27
C GLY A 150 12.82 -25.61 -17.88
N ALA A 151 12.77 -24.58 -17.03
CA ALA A 151 13.96 -23.90 -16.51
C ALA A 151 14.71 -24.69 -15.42
N GLU A 152 14.14 -25.79 -14.90
CA GLU A 152 14.76 -26.64 -13.88
C GLU A 152 15.92 -27.53 -14.40
N ASN A 153 16.22 -27.51 -15.70
CA ASN A 153 17.38 -28.21 -16.25
C ASN A 153 18.53 -27.27 -16.59
N MET A 154 18.81 -26.25 -15.76
CA MET A 154 20.17 -25.68 -15.71
C MET A 154 21.08 -26.64 -14.92
N VAL A 155 21.30 -27.82 -15.48
CA VAL A 155 22.49 -28.63 -15.22
C VAL A 155 23.69 -27.71 -15.50
N PRO A 156 24.78 -27.72 -14.69
CA PRO A 156 25.98 -26.97 -15.01
C PRO A 156 26.32 -27.22 -16.48
N CYS A 157 26.42 -26.14 -17.26
CA CYS A 157 26.53 -26.17 -18.71
C CYS A 157 27.86 -26.83 -19.11
N SER A 158 27.91 -28.16 -19.10
CA SER A 158 29.03 -28.95 -19.59
C SER A 158 29.10 -28.74 -21.09
N LYS A 159 30.06 -27.91 -21.49
CA LYS A 159 30.41 -27.75 -22.90
C LYS A 159 31.23 -28.98 -23.32
N ILE A 160 30.73 -29.71 -24.29
CA ILE A 160 31.41 -30.84 -24.91
C ILE A 160 32.09 -30.34 -26.19
N ASP A 161 33.33 -30.75 -26.40
CA ASP A 161 34.01 -30.55 -27.67
C ASP A 161 33.46 -31.54 -28.70
N ILE A 162 32.84 -31.02 -29.77
CA ILE A 162 32.35 -31.83 -30.89
C ILE A 162 33.45 -32.13 -31.92
N GLY A 163 34.65 -31.58 -31.72
CA GLY A 163 35.83 -31.76 -32.56
C GLY A 163 36.48 -30.42 -32.93
N GLY A 164 37.81 -30.39 -33.06
CA GLY A 164 38.54 -29.20 -33.51
C GLY A 164 38.44 -27.99 -32.57
N GLY A 165 38.13 -28.20 -31.29
CA GLY A 165 37.97 -27.14 -30.30
C GLY A 165 36.60 -26.45 -30.32
N VAL A 166 35.61 -27.01 -31.03
CA VAL A 166 34.26 -26.46 -31.12
C VAL A 166 33.43 -26.95 -29.94
N LEU A 167 33.20 -26.05 -29.00
CA LEU A 167 32.47 -26.35 -27.76
C LEU A 167 30.98 -26.10 -27.91
N VAL A 168 30.17 -27.13 -27.67
CA VAL A 168 28.70 -27.08 -27.70
C VAL A 168 28.15 -27.59 -26.38
N GLU A 169 27.06 -26.99 -25.89
CA GLU A 169 26.43 -27.43 -24.65
C GLU A 169 25.82 -28.84 -24.78
N GLN A 170 26.10 -29.70 -23.79
CA GLN A 170 25.64 -31.09 -23.75
C GLN A 170 24.11 -31.20 -23.75
N SER A 171 23.44 -30.34 -22.97
CA SER A 171 21.97 -30.35 -22.86
C SER A 171 21.28 -30.07 -24.20
N THR A 172 21.86 -29.18 -25.01
CA THR A 172 21.39 -28.85 -26.35
C THR A 172 21.67 -29.98 -27.33
N LEU A 173 22.83 -30.65 -27.27
CA LEU A 173 23.13 -31.83 -28.08
C LEU A 173 22.18 -33.01 -27.79
N ASP A 174 21.86 -33.24 -26.52
CA ASP A 174 20.95 -34.31 -26.08
C ASP A 174 19.52 -34.02 -26.51
N ARG A 175 19.05 -32.78 -26.30
CA ARG A 175 17.74 -32.32 -26.78
C ARG A 175 17.64 -32.45 -28.30
N LEU A 176 18.71 -32.11 -29.01
CA LEU A 176 18.76 -32.22 -30.46
C LEU A 176 18.70 -33.67 -30.95
N GLY A 177 19.41 -34.57 -30.26
CA GLY A 177 19.37 -36.00 -30.56
C GLY A 177 17.95 -36.56 -30.44
N LYS A 178 17.26 -36.22 -29.35
CA LYS A 178 15.86 -36.62 -29.12
C LYS A 178 14.90 -36.00 -30.14
N ALA A 179 15.03 -34.71 -30.44
CA ALA A 179 14.14 -34.01 -31.36
C ALA A 179 14.25 -34.47 -32.83
N CYS A 180 15.41 -35.00 -33.22
CA CYS A 180 15.66 -35.39 -34.61
C CYS A 180 15.24 -36.83 -34.95
N ASN A 181 14.69 -37.60 -34.00
CA ASN A 181 14.19 -38.98 -34.20
C ASN A 181 15.11 -39.89 -35.04
N GLY A 182 16.42 -39.85 -34.77
CA GLY A 182 17.39 -40.69 -35.47
C GLY A 182 17.75 -40.28 -36.91
N SER A 183 17.25 -39.15 -37.42
CA SER A 183 17.59 -38.68 -38.77
C SER A 183 18.91 -37.90 -38.79
N ALA A 184 19.94 -38.47 -39.42
CA ALA A 184 21.25 -37.84 -39.60
C ALA A 184 21.14 -36.46 -40.28
N THR A 185 20.32 -36.34 -41.33
CA THR A 185 20.15 -35.08 -42.08
C THR A 185 19.49 -33.98 -41.25
N LYS A 186 18.47 -34.32 -40.44
CA LYS A 186 17.82 -33.33 -39.56
C LYS A 186 18.77 -32.90 -38.45
N TYR A 187 19.50 -33.86 -37.88
CA TYR A 187 20.49 -33.60 -36.85
C TYR A 187 21.62 -32.68 -37.35
N ALA A 188 22.21 -33.00 -38.51
CA ALA A 188 23.28 -32.20 -39.11
C ALA A 188 22.85 -30.75 -39.39
N ARG A 189 21.67 -30.54 -39.98
CA ARG A 189 21.15 -29.18 -40.24
C ARG A 189 20.93 -28.39 -38.96
N ALA A 190 20.44 -29.03 -37.92
CA ALA A 190 20.18 -28.37 -36.66
C ALA A 190 21.47 -28.08 -35.88
N LEU A 191 22.47 -28.97 -35.98
CA LEU A 191 23.80 -28.75 -35.43
C LEU A 191 24.52 -27.60 -36.16
N LEU A 192 24.37 -27.48 -37.49
CA LEU A 192 24.86 -26.32 -38.25
C LEU A 192 24.27 -25.00 -37.74
N ARG A 193 22.97 -24.96 -37.40
CA ARG A 193 22.33 -23.76 -36.84
C ARG A 193 22.78 -23.43 -35.42
N LEU A 194 23.40 -24.38 -34.73
CA LEU A 194 23.92 -24.20 -33.37
C LEU A 194 25.37 -23.69 -33.40
N VAL A 195 26.16 -24.15 -34.36
CA VAL A 195 27.59 -23.80 -34.51
C VAL A 195 27.79 -22.51 -35.34
N PHE A 196 26.89 -22.24 -36.29
CA PHE A 196 26.95 -21.08 -37.18
C PHE A 196 25.76 -20.15 -36.96
N SER A 197 26.00 -18.85 -37.08
CA SER A 197 24.92 -17.87 -37.04
C SER A 197 24.03 -17.96 -38.30
N PRO A 198 22.75 -17.55 -38.21
CA PRO A 198 21.84 -17.58 -39.36
C PRO A 198 22.33 -16.71 -40.53
N GLU A 199 23.02 -15.61 -40.22
CA GLU A 199 23.59 -14.71 -41.23
C GLU A 199 24.76 -15.35 -41.98
N GLU A 200 25.65 -16.07 -41.26
CA GLU A 200 26.72 -16.84 -41.88
C GLU A 200 26.16 -17.92 -42.82
N LEU A 201 25.13 -18.65 -42.40
CA LEU A 201 24.53 -19.74 -43.20
C LEU A 201 23.83 -19.23 -44.47
N LYS A 202 23.30 -18.00 -44.47
CA LYS A 202 22.65 -17.39 -45.63
C LYS A 202 23.67 -16.79 -46.61
N GLY A 203 24.71 -16.17 -46.06
CA GLY A 203 25.75 -15.45 -46.80
C GLY A 203 26.86 -16.33 -47.37
N LYS A 204 27.14 -17.51 -46.76
CA LYS A 204 28.28 -18.36 -47.11
C LYS A 204 27.87 -19.67 -47.82
N SER A 205 28.82 -20.25 -48.53
CA SER A 205 28.77 -21.57 -49.18
C SER A 205 29.49 -22.61 -48.32
N LEU A 206 29.22 -23.91 -48.52
CA LEU A 206 29.93 -24.98 -47.81
C LEU A 206 31.45 -24.96 -48.07
N TYR A 207 31.85 -24.77 -49.32
CA TYR A 207 33.27 -24.86 -49.75
C TYR A 207 33.81 -23.59 -50.38
N GLY A 208 32.99 -22.54 -50.47
CA GLY A 208 33.39 -21.29 -51.10
C GLY A 208 33.56 -21.35 -52.63
N GLN A 209 33.05 -22.41 -53.26
CA GLN A 209 33.17 -22.61 -54.71
C GLN A 209 31.95 -22.06 -55.47
N ALA A 210 32.20 -21.55 -56.67
CA ALA A 210 31.13 -21.13 -57.59
C ALA A 210 30.34 -22.35 -58.08
N SER A 211 29.05 -22.14 -58.35
CA SER A 211 28.22 -23.19 -58.95
C SER A 211 28.64 -23.41 -60.40
N ASN A 212 28.91 -24.67 -60.76
CA ASN A 212 29.22 -25.06 -62.15
C ASN A 212 28.08 -24.70 -63.13
N ALA A 213 26.84 -24.64 -62.65
CA ALA A 213 25.66 -24.29 -63.44
C ALA A 213 25.49 -22.77 -63.63
N HIS A 214 26.06 -21.94 -62.74
CA HIS A 214 25.92 -20.49 -62.74
C HIS A 214 27.28 -19.81 -62.62
N LYS A 215 28.12 -19.98 -63.65
CA LYS A 215 29.48 -19.42 -63.70
C LYS A 215 29.55 -17.89 -63.67
N THR A 216 28.44 -17.21 -63.94
CA THR A 216 28.33 -15.74 -63.95
C THR A 216 28.09 -15.13 -62.58
N VAL A 217 27.70 -15.92 -61.58
CA VAL A 217 27.44 -15.45 -60.22
C VAL A 217 28.74 -15.59 -59.40
N PRO A 218 29.18 -14.54 -58.69
CA PRO A 218 30.38 -14.63 -57.86
C PRO A 218 30.22 -15.70 -56.78
N ALA A 219 31.29 -16.45 -56.54
CA ALA A 219 31.31 -17.46 -55.48
C ALA A 219 31.08 -16.80 -54.11
N LYS A 220 30.17 -17.37 -53.33
CA LYS A 220 30.04 -17.01 -51.91
C LYS A 220 31.27 -17.49 -51.16
N GLU A 221 31.67 -16.78 -50.11
CA GLU A 221 32.74 -17.23 -49.22
C GLU A 221 32.41 -18.58 -48.58
N GLY A 222 33.44 -19.38 -48.29
CA GLY A 222 33.29 -20.66 -47.60
C GLY A 222 32.95 -20.50 -46.13
N LEU A 223 32.22 -21.46 -45.57
CA LEU A 223 32.14 -21.65 -44.12
C LEU A 223 33.51 -22.04 -43.57
N ASP A 224 33.71 -21.77 -42.28
CA ASP A 224 34.93 -22.18 -41.58
C ASP A 224 35.11 -23.71 -41.69
N PRO A 225 36.18 -24.18 -42.36
CA PRO A 225 36.39 -25.59 -42.62
C PRO A 225 36.61 -26.40 -41.34
N ILE A 226 37.14 -25.78 -40.27
CA ILE A 226 37.37 -26.45 -38.98
C ILE A 226 36.03 -26.72 -38.31
N ARG A 227 35.18 -25.70 -38.19
CA ARG A 227 33.83 -25.84 -37.61
C ARG A 227 32.95 -26.78 -38.43
N LEU A 228 33.03 -26.72 -39.75
CA LEU A 228 32.28 -27.60 -40.63
C LEU A 228 32.75 -29.06 -40.49
N GLY A 229 34.08 -29.28 -40.44
CA GLY A 229 34.67 -30.60 -40.20
C GLY A 229 34.25 -31.20 -38.86
N ALA A 230 34.19 -30.39 -37.80
CA ALA A 230 33.71 -30.82 -36.49
C ALA A 230 32.25 -31.30 -36.54
N VAL A 231 31.36 -30.53 -37.19
CA VAL A 231 29.95 -30.91 -37.35
C VAL A 231 29.79 -32.20 -38.14
N LEU A 232 30.53 -32.37 -39.24
CA LEU A 232 30.49 -33.57 -40.07
C LEU A 232 31.04 -34.79 -39.30
N GLY A 233 32.20 -34.66 -38.65
CA GLY A 233 32.80 -35.72 -37.86
C GLY A 233 31.91 -36.17 -36.71
N HIS A 234 31.32 -35.22 -35.97
CA HIS A 234 30.38 -35.54 -34.90
C HIS A 234 29.11 -36.22 -35.41
N THR A 235 28.57 -35.77 -36.55
CA THR A 235 27.38 -36.39 -37.16
C THR A 235 27.67 -37.80 -37.64
N HIS A 236 28.79 -38.05 -38.32
CA HIS A 236 29.20 -39.39 -38.77
C HIS A 236 29.49 -40.33 -37.60
N GLY A 237 30.10 -39.85 -36.51
CA GLY A 237 30.31 -40.67 -35.32
C GLY A 237 29.00 -41.08 -34.64
N LYS A 238 27.98 -40.22 -34.66
CA LYS A 238 26.67 -40.47 -34.05
C LYS A 238 25.74 -41.31 -34.94
N PHE A 239 25.83 -41.11 -36.24
CA PHE A 239 25.09 -41.83 -37.26
C PHE A 239 26.10 -42.48 -38.21
N PRO A 240 26.74 -43.59 -37.80
CA PRO A 240 27.52 -44.36 -38.74
C PRO A 240 26.58 -44.74 -39.87
N ALA A 241 26.89 -44.31 -41.09
CA ALA A 241 26.19 -44.83 -42.24
C ALA A 241 26.33 -46.36 -42.16
N VAL A 242 25.21 -47.08 -42.26
CA VAL A 242 25.25 -48.51 -42.59
C VAL A 242 26.05 -48.54 -43.89
N SER A 243 27.30 -48.96 -43.78
CA SER A 243 28.16 -49.16 -44.93
C SER A 243 27.56 -50.37 -45.64
N ASP A 244 26.96 -50.14 -46.80
CA ASP A 244 26.74 -51.21 -47.79
C ASP A 244 28.10 -51.78 -48.22
#